data_AF-A0A1Q8QVR7-F1
#
_entry.id   AF-A0A1Q8QVR7-F1
#
_cell.length_a   1.000
_cell.length_b   1.000
_cell.length_c   1.000
_cell.angle_alpha   90.00
_cell.angle_beta   90.00
_cell.angle_gamma   90.00
#
_symmetry.space_group_name_H-M   'P 1'
#
loop_
_entity.id
_entity.type
_entity.pdbx_description
1 polymer ?
#
loop_
_entity_poly.entity_id
_entity_poly.type
_entity_poly.pdbx_seq_one_letter_code
_entity_poly.pdbx_strand_id
1 'polypeptide(L)' 'MKIAVLSGKGGTGKTLISVNLAASAKESIYIDCDVEEPNGHLFFKPEDIQSEKISIKVPSVNEKLCNGCRK' A
#
# COMPACT_ATOMS: atom_id res chain seq x y z
N MET A 1 -14.09 -2.84 13.60
CA MET A 1 -14.00 -1.43 13.13
C MET A 1 -12.89 -1.34 12.10
N LYS A 2 -13.01 -0.49 11.07
CA LYS A 2 -11.94 -0.25 10.08
C LYS A 2 -11.56 1.23 10.13
N ILE A 3 -10.27 1.53 10.22
CA ILE A 3 -9.75 2.90 10.31
C ILE A 3 -8.75 3.09 9.18
N ALA A 4 -8.97 4.11 8.35
CA ALA A 4 -8.00 4.52 7.35
C ALA A 4 -7.30 5.79 7.84
N VAL A 5 -5.96 5.76 7.89
CA VAL A 5 -5.14 6.92 8.22
C VAL A 5 -4.55 7.46 6.92
N LEU A 6 -4.99 8.65 6.51
CA LEU A 6 -4.52 9.30 5.28
C LEU A 6 -3.69 10.55 5.62
N SER A 7 -2.75 10.90 4.74
CA SER A 7 -2.03 12.17 4.78
C SER A 7 -1.80 12.68 3.36
N GLY A 8 -1.77 14.00 3.20
CA GLY A 8 -1.49 14.67 1.92
C GLY A 8 -0.01 15.00 1.68
N LYS A 9 0.90 14.74 2.63
CA LYS A 9 2.35 14.99 2.47
C LYS A 9 3.18 13.95 3.23
N GLY A 10 4.40 13.69 2.74
CA GLY A 10 5.39 12.90 3.47
C GLY A 10 5.80 13.58 4.79
N GLY A 11 6.16 12.79 5.80
CA GLY A 11 6.68 13.30 7.07
C GLY A 11 5.64 13.82 8.08
N THR A 12 4.33 13.75 7.81
CA THR A 12 3.30 14.26 8.73
C THR A 12 2.92 13.28 9.86
N GLY A 13 3.70 12.23 10.09
CA GLY A 13 3.44 11.25 11.16
C GLY A 13 2.37 10.19 10.85
N LYS A 14 1.98 9.98 9.58
CA LYS A 14 0.99 8.97 9.16
C LYS A 14 1.35 7.55 9.67
N THR A 15 2.61 7.16 9.50
CA THR A 15 3.10 5.86 10.00
C THR A 15 3.09 5.84 11.53
N LEU A 16 3.58 6.90 12.18
CA LEU A 16 3.63 6.99 13.65
C LEU A 16 2.26 6.74 14.30
N ILE A 17 1.22 7.42 13.82
CA ILE A 17 -0.12 7.27 14.41
C ILE A 17 -0.75 5.90 14.09
N SER A 18 -0.56 5.39 12.85
CA SER A 18 -1.14 4.11 12.43
C SER A 18 -0.53 2.92 13.17
N VAL A 19 0.79 2.89 13.37
CA VAL A 19 1.45 1.79 14.10
C VAL A 19 1.07 1.79 15.58
N ASN A 20 1.02 2.96 16.23
CA ASN A 20 0.64 3.06 17.63
C ASN A 20 -0.84 2.73 17.87
N LEU A 21 -1.72 3.11 16.94
CA LEU A 21 -3.14 2.76 17.01
C LEU A 21 -3.35 1.25 16.89
N ALA A 22 -2.63 0.58 15.98
CA ALA A 22 -2.68 -0.86 15.84
C ALA A 22 -2.09 -1.58 17.07
N ALA A 23 -0.96 -1.10 17.61
CA ALA A 23 -0.30 -1.67 18.78
C ALA A 23 -1.09 -1.50 20.10
N SER A 24 -1.89 -0.43 20.21
CA SER A 24 -2.72 -0.16 21.39
C SER A 24 -4.01 -0.99 21.42
N ALA A 25 -4.45 -1.50 20.27
CA ALA A 25 -5.62 -2.37 20.19
C ALA A 25 -5.29 -3.77 20.73
N LYS A 26 -6.23 -4.38 21.49
CA LYS A 26 -6.09 -5.76 21.98
C LYS A 26 -5.87 -6.77 20.86
N GLU A 27 -6.54 -6.55 19.72
CA GLU A 27 -6.45 -7.38 18.53
C GLU A 27 -6.64 -6.47 17.31
N SER A 28 -5.67 -6.50 16.40
CA SER A 28 -5.71 -5.67 15.19
C SER A 28 -4.98 -6.33 14.03
N ILE A 29 -5.37 -5.93 12.83
CA ILE A 29 -4.64 -6.23 11.59
C ILE A 29 -4.11 -4.89 11.09
N TYR A 30 -2.78 -4.80 10.97
CA TYR A 30 -2.12 -3.65 10.40
C TYR A 30 -1.87 -3.88 8.90
N ILE A 31 -2.22 -2.89 8.08
CA ILE A 31 -2.02 -2.93 6.64
C ILE A 31 -1.33 -1.62 6.24
N ASP A 32 -0.12 -1.73 5.69
CA ASP A 32 0.62 -0.59 5.14
C ASP A 32 0.30 -0.45 3.66
N CYS A 33 -0.54 0.52 3.31
CA CYS A 33 -0.94 0.80 1.93
C CYS A 33 -0.06 1.88 1.26
N ASP A 34 1.06 2.27 1.88
CA ASP A 34 2.01 3.20 1.27
C ASP A 34 2.80 2.49 0.17
N VAL A 35 2.63 2.95 -1.08
CA VAL A 35 3.28 2.35 -2.26
C VAL A 35 4.74 2.79 -2.37
N GLU A 36 5.07 3.99 -1.90
CA GLU A 36 6.41 4.58 -2.06
C GLU A 36 7.31 4.17 -0.90
N GLU A 37 6.84 4.30 0.34
CA GLU A 37 7.66 4.11 1.53
C GLU A 37 6.91 3.36 2.66
N PRO A 38 6.60 2.06 2.49
CA PRO A 38 5.96 1.26 3.54
C PRO A 38 6.92 1.02 4.71
N ASN A 39 6.64 1.65 5.84
CA ASN A 39 7.53 1.71 7.01
C ASN A 39 7.03 0.93 8.23
N GLY A 40 5.83 0.35 8.19
CA GLY A 40 5.28 -0.36 9.34
C GLY A 40 6.12 -1.55 9.82
N HIS A 41 6.83 -2.21 8.91
CA HIS A 41 7.73 -3.34 9.20
C HIS A 41 8.88 -2.96 10.17
N LEU A 42 9.30 -1.69 10.19
CA LEU A 42 10.34 -1.20 11.11
C LEU A 42 9.91 -1.28 12.58
N PHE A 43 8.60 -1.20 12.84
CA PHE A 43 8.02 -1.21 14.19
C PHE A 43 7.61 -2.61 14.63
N PHE A 44 6.91 -3.35 13.76
CA PHE A 44 6.35 -4.66 14.11
C PHE A 44 7.31 -5.83 13.93
N LYS A 45 8.39 -5.66 13.15
CA LYS A 45 9.45 -6.66 12.93
C LYS A 45 8.87 -8.06 12.67
N PRO A 46 8.03 -8.22 11.62
CA PRO A 46 7.36 -9.49 11.36
C PRO A 46 8.39 -10.60 11.10
N GLU A 47 8.10 -11.77 11.66
CA GLU A 47 8.80 -13.03 11.39
C GLU A 47 8.00 -13.85 10.37
N ASP A 48 8.62 -14.86 9.74
CA ASP A 48 7.96 -15.76 8.77
C ASP A 48 7.28 -15.04 7.58
N ILE A 49 7.97 -14.06 6.99
CA ILE A 49 7.45 -13.26 5.88
C ILE A 49 7.08 -14.15 4.70
N GLN A 50 5.81 -14.11 4.31
CA GLN A 50 5.31 -14.73 3.08
C GLN A 50 5.28 -13.72 1.94
N SER A 51 5.55 -14.19 0.74
CA SER A 51 5.56 -13.34 -0.46
C SER A 51 4.99 -14.11 -1.64
N GLU A 52 4.15 -13.44 -2.41
CA GLU A 52 3.60 -13.98 -3.64
C GLU A 52 3.74 -12.96 -4.78
N LYS A 53 3.84 -13.45 -6.02
CA LYS A 53 3.85 -12.59 -7.19
C LYS A 53 2.42 -12.17 -7.49
N ILE A 54 2.15 -10.88 -7.35
CA ILE A 54 0.91 -10.25 -7.83
C ILE A 54 1.10 -9.65 -9.21
N SER A 55 0.04 -9.64 -10.03
CA SER A 55 0.04 -9.04 -11.36
C SER A 55 -1.08 -8.02 -11.48
N ILE A 56 -0.80 -6.88 -12.11
CA ILE A 56 -1.81 -5.88 -12.47
C ILE A 56 -2.14 -5.98 -13.94
N LYS A 57 -3.38 -5.62 -14.30
CA LYS A 57 -3.76 -5.51 -15.72
C LYS A 57 -3.04 -4.31 -16.31
N VAL A 58 -2.22 -4.55 -17.34
CA VAL A 58 -1.63 -3.51 -18.16
C VAL A 58 -2.47 -3.36 -19.42
N PRO A 59 -2.95 -2.16 -19.76
CA PRO A 59 -3.68 -1.96 -21.01
C PRO A 59 -2.78 -2.32 -22.20
N SER A 60 -3.34 -3.05 -23.16
CA SER A 60 -2.66 -3.42 -24.40
C SER A 60 -3.43 -2.87 -25.59
N VAL A 61 -2.71 -2.31 -26.56
CA VAL A 61 -3.32 -1.78 -27.77
C VAL A 61 -3.82 -2.95 -28.62
N ASN A 62 -5.10 -2.88 -29.01
CA ASN A 62 -5.62 -3.79 -30.01
C ASN A 62 -5.27 -3.26 -31.41
N GLU A 63 -4.23 -3.81 -32.02
CA GLU A 63 -3.73 -3.40 -33.35
C GLU A 63 -4.79 -3.48 -34.45
N LYS A 64 -5.84 -4.30 -34.29
CA LYS A 64 -6.96 -4.36 -35.26
C LYS A 64 -7.90 -3.16 -35.16
N LEU A 65 -7.99 -2.54 -33.99
CA LEU A 65 -8.83 -1.36 -33.74
C LEU A 65 -8.04 -0.05 -33.80
N CYS A 66 -6.72 -0.13 -33.66
CA CYS A 66 -5.82 1.01 -33.71
C CYS A 66 -5.77 1.59 -35.14
N ASN A 67 -6.09 2.87 -35.29
CA ASN A 67 -5.96 3.59 -36.56
C ASN A 67 -4.64 4.38 -36.67
N GLY A 68 -3.69 4.16 -35.76
CA GLY A 68 -2.38 4.82 -35.79
C GLY A 68 -2.43 6.35 -35.66
N CYS A 69 -3.42 6.89 -34.93
CA CYS A 69 -3.78 8.31 -35.02
C CYS A 69 -2.72 9.33 -34.59
N ARG A 70 -1.60 8.92 -33.95
CA ARG A 70 -0.38 9.70 -33.60
C ARG A 70 -0.44 11.22 -33.85
N LYS A 71 -1.39 11.92 -33.25
CA LYS A 71 -1.58 13.37 -33.34
C LYS A 71 -1.12 14.02 -32.06
#